data_AF-A0A925IGT1-F1
#
_entry.id   AF-A0A925IGT1-F1
#
_cell.length_a   1.000
_cell.length_b   1.000
_cell.length_c   1.000
_cell.angle_alpha   90.00
_cell.angle_beta   90.00
_cell.angle_gamma   90.00
#
_symmetry.space_group_name_H-M   'P 1'
#
loop_
_entity.id
_entity.type
_entity.pdbx_description
1 polymer ?
#
loop_
_entity_poly.entity_id
_entity_poly.type
_entity_poly.pdbx_seq_one_letter_code
_entity_poly.pdbx_strand_id
1 'polypeptide(L)'
;MASKRKSDAEARTERFTWFLLVLIFAVLYIIPEQNVPKWVVPTSGAIILLGSGVYQYSRRWRVSPVTWIAGTLLLILALINIQVNPDQDFLGLALLTFAAVIGAGVITGET
;
A
#
# COMPACT_ATOMS: atom_id res chain seq x y z
N MET A 1 -27.13 -1.88 13.35
CA MET A 1 -26.52 -2.95 12.54
C MET A 1 -25.34 -3.49 13.31
N ALA A 2 -25.40 -4.72 13.83
CA ALA A 2 -24.27 -5.30 14.53
C ALA A 2 -23.17 -5.62 13.51
N SER A 3 -22.04 -4.92 13.57
CA SER A 3 -20.88 -5.30 12.77
C SER A 3 -20.44 -6.69 13.23
N LYS A 4 -20.35 -7.62 12.29
CA LYS A 4 -19.76 -8.93 12.54
C LYS A 4 -18.34 -8.66 13.04
N ARG A 5 -18.06 -8.97 14.30
CA ARG A 5 -16.79 -8.61 14.95
C ARG A 5 -15.65 -9.24 14.14
N LYS A 6 -14.75 -8.39 13.64
CA LYS A 6 -13.60 -8.78 12.82
C LYS A 6 -12.74 -9.79 13.58
N SER A 7 -12.21 -10.78 12.87
CA SER A 7 -11.29 -11.74 13.51
C SER A 7 -10.00 -11.03 13.91
N ASP A 8 -9.42 -11.42 15.05
CA ASP A 8 -8.12 -10.89 15.49
C ASP A 8 -7.02 -11.11 14.44
N ALA A 9 -7.11 -12.22 13.68
CA ALA A 9 -6.19 -12.52 12.59
C ALA A 9 -6.34 -11.57 11.40
N GLU A 10 -7.57 -11.17 11.10
CA GLU A 10 -7.89 -10.22 10.02
C GLU A 10 -7.37 -8.83 10.41
N ALA A 11 -7.74 -8.34 11.61
CA ALA A 11 -7.26 -7.05 12.13
C ALA A 11 -5.73 -6.99 12.26
N ARG A 12 -5.07 -8.10 12.61
CA ARG A 12 -3.60 -8.17 12.66
C ARG A 12 -2.99 -8.01 11.27
N THR A 13 -3.59 -8.60 10.24
CA THR A 13 -3.11 -8.53 8.85
C THR A 13 -3.21 -7.10 8.31
N GLU A 14 -4.28 -6.37 8.62
CA GLU A 14 -4.41 -4.96 8.24
C GLU A 14 -3.32 -4.11 8.88
N ARG A 15 -3.13 -4.25 10.19
CA ARG A 15 -2.07 -3.52 10.93
C ARG A 15 -0.68 -3.85 10.42
N PHE A 16 -0.45 -5.10 10.04
CA PHE A 16 0.82 -5.50 9.43
C PHE A 16 1.01 -4.85 8.06
N THR A 17 -0.03 -4.79 7.24
CA THR A 17 -0.02 -4.07 5.95
C THR A 17 0.32 -2.60 6.17
N TRP A 18 -0.34 -1.93 7.11
CA TRP A 18 -0.06 -0.53 7.45
C TRP A 18 1.36 -0.34 7.98
N PHE A 19 1.82 -1.26 8.83
CA PHE A 19 3.19 -1.24 9.33
C PHE A 19 4.21 -1.33 8.17
N LEU A 20 3.98 -2.19 7.17
CA LEU A 20 4.85 -2.27 6.00
C LEU A 20 4.83 -1.00 5.16
N LEU A 21 3.68 -0.35 5.00
CA LEU A 21 3.59 0.95 4.31
C LEU A 21 4.38 2.03 5.07
N VAL A 22 4.24 2.09 6.41
CA VAL A 22 5.00 3.01 7.26
C VAL A 22 6.50 2.69 7.25
N LEU A 23 6.87 1.41 7.17
CA LEU A 23 8.26 0.99 7.08
C LEU A 23 8.96 1.59 5.85
N ILE A 24 8.25 1.79 4.73
CA ILE A 24 8.81 2.49 3.56
C ILE A 24 9.23 3.92 3.93
N PHE A 25 8.43 4.66 4.70
CA PHE A 25 8.81 6.00 5.17
C PHE A 25 10.08 5.95 6.03
N ALA A 26 10.17 4.97 6.93
CA ALA A 26 11.35 4.80 7.79
C ALA A 26 12.61 4.49 6.96
N VAL A 27 12.50 3.64 5.94
CA VAL A 27 13.61 3.33 5.03
C VAL A 27 14.04 4.57 4.24
N LEU A 28 13.10 5.34 3.71
CA LEU A 28 13.40 6.57 2.97
C LEU A 28 13.97 7.69 3.86
N TYR A 29 13.68 7.68 5.16
CA TYR A 29 14.30 8.59 6.12
C TYR A 29 15.79 8.27 6.34
N ILE A 30 16.15 6.99 6.32
CA ILE A 30 17.52 6.52 6.57
C ILE A 30 18.36 6.56 5.28
N ILE A 31 17.77 6.22 4.14
CA ILE A 31 18.46 6.14 2.85
C ILE A 31 18.20 7.43 2.05
N PRO A 32 19.25 8.16 1.64
CA PRO A 32 19.09 9.35 0.80
C PRO A 32 18.29 9.03 -0.46
N GLU A 33 17.28 9.85 -0.76
CA GLU A 33 16.33 9.65 -1.86
C GLU A 33 17.03 9.43 -3.22
N GLN A 34 18.12 10.17 -3.47
CA GLN A 34 18.92 10.06 -4.69
C GLN A 34 19.54 8.68 -4.94
N ASN A 35 19.62 7.82 -3.91
CA ASN A 35 20.14 6.46 -4.01
C ASN A 35 19.04 5.42 -4.22
N VAL A 36 17.77 5.82 -4.20
CA VAL A 36 16.62 4.94 -4.36
C VAL A 36 16.09 5.08 -5.80
N PRO A 37 16.12 4.02 -6.62
CA PRO A 37 15.53 4.08 -7.95
C PRO A 37 14.06 4.45 -7.89
N LYS A 38 13.61 5.35 -8.78
CA LYS A 38 12.26 5.98 -8.71
C LYS A 38 11.11 4.97 -8.76
N TRP A 39 11.31 3.81 -9.39
CA TRP A 39 10.32 2.72 -9.44
C TRP A 39 10.18 1.95 -8.11
N VAL A 40 11.15 2.00 -7.20
CA VAL A 40 11.19 1.13 -6.01
C VAL A 40 10.02 1.40 -5.07
N VAL A 41 9.73 2.67 -4.78
CA VAL A 41 8.66 3.06 -3.86
C VAL A 41 7.27 2.67 -4.38
N PRO A 42 6.86 3.05 -5.60
CA PRO A 42 5.57 2.61 -6.14
C PRO A 42 5.49 1.08 -6.27
N THR A 43 6.57 0.40 -6.67
CA THR A 43 6.59 -1.08 -6.75
C THR A 43 6.37 -1.72 -5.38
N SER A 44 7.08 -1.25 -4.35
CA SER A 44 6.96 -1.78 -2.99
C SER A 44 5.55 -1.59 -2.45
N GLY A 45 4.97 -0.41 -2.65
CA GLY A 45 3.60 -0.14 -2.27
C GLY A 45 2.58 -1.03 -3.00
N ALA A 46 2.75 -1.22 -4.31
CA ALA A 46 1.90 -2.11 -5.11
C ALA A 46 1.97 -3.55 -4.60
N ILE A 47 3.17 -4.07 -4.34
CA ILE A 47 3.38 -5.42 -3.81
C ILE A 47 2.70 -5.57 -2.44
N ILE A 48 2.87 -4.59 -1.54
CA ILE A 48 2.28 -4.64 -0.20
C ILE A 48 0.75 -4.64 -0.28
N LEU A 49 0.15 -3.70 -1.02
CA LEU A 49 -1.31 -3.56 -1.08
C LEU A 49 -2.00 -4.66 -1.88
N LEU A 50 -1.48 -5.01 -3.05
CA LEU A 50 -2.05 -6.08 -3.86
C LEU A 50 -1.78 -7.44 -3.22
N GLY A 51 -0.58 -7.65 -2.68
CA GLY A 51 -0.22 -8.87 -1.96
C GLY A 51 -1.09 -9.07 -0.72
N SER A 52 -1.30 -8.02 0.07
CA SER A 52 -2.21 -8.09 1.23
C SER A 52 -3.65 -8.33 0.79
N GLY A 53 -4.12 -7.62 -0.24
CA GLY A 53 -5.47 -7.80 -0.79
C GLY A 53 -5.71 -9.22 -1.28
N VAL A 54 -4.77 -9.81 -2.03
CA VAL A 54 -4.85 -11.20 -2.49
C VAL A 54 -4.85 -12.17 -1.32
N TYR A 55 -3.95 -11.96 -0.34
CA TYR A 55 -3.88 -12.81 0.84
C TYR A 55 -5.19 -12.78 1.65
N GLN A 56 -5.72 -11.59 1.95
CA GLN A 56 -6.99 -11.43 2.67
C GLN A 56 -8.17 -12.03 1.88
N TYR A 57 -8.22 -11.81 0.56
CA TYR A 57 -9.24 -12.39 -0.31
C TYR A 57 -9.21 -13.92 -0.31
N SER A 58 -8.02 -14.52 -0.35
CA SER A 58 -7.84 -15.99 -0.29
C SER A 58 -8.38 -16.59 1.02
N ARG A 59 -8.35 -15.82 2.11
CA ARG A 59 -8.89 -16.18 3.42
C ARG A 59 -10.40 -15.88 3.56
N ARG A 60 -11.05 -15.37 2.50
CA ARG A 60 -12.44 -14.89 2.49
C ARG A 60 -12.69 -13.74 3.48
N TRP A 61 -11.64 -12.99 3.82
CA TRP A 61 -11.77 -11.75 4.59
C TRP A 61 -12.19 -10.61 3.67
N ARG A 62 -12.81 -9.59 4.27
CA ARG A 62 -13.30 -8.45 3.50
C ARG A 62 -12.13 -7.52 3.20
N VAL A 63 -11.85 -7.32 1.93
CA VAL A 63 -10.81 -6.39 1.46
C VAL A 63 -11.47 -5.09 1.04
N SER A 64 -10.91 -3.96 1.48
CA SER A 64 -11.41 -2.65 1.08
C SER A 64 -11.21 -2.42 -0.42
N PRO A 65 -12.20 -1.87 -1.15
CA PRO A 65 -11.99 -1.40 -2.53
C PRO A 65 -10.84 -0.40 -2.65
N VAL A 66 -10.57 0.38 -1.60
CA VAL A 66 -9.47 1.35 -1.55
C VAL A 66 -8.13 0.65 -1.68
N THR A 67 -7.94 -0.50 -1.02
CA THR A 67 -6.71 -1.31 -1.10
C THR A 67 -6.41 -1.74 -2.54
N TRP A 68 -7.44 -2.19 -3.27
CA TRP A 68 -7.30 -2.60 -4.68
C TRP A 68 -6.99 -1.43 -5.60
N ILE A 69 -7.73 -0.33 -5.45
CA ILE A 69 -7.56 0.87 -6.29
C ILE A 69 -6.16 1.45 -6.07
N ALA A 70 -5.76 1.63 -4.81
CA ALA A 70 -4.44 2.15 -4.45
C ALA A 70 -3.31 1.23 -4.91
N GLY A 71 -3.43 -0.09 -4.69
CA GLY A 71 -2.44 -1.05 -5.16
C GLY A 71 -2.28 -1.06 -6.68
N THR A 72 -3.40 -0.97 -7.41
CA THR A 72 -3.40 -0.90 -8.88
C THR A 72 -2.81 0.41 -9.38
N LEU A 73 -3.17 1.54 -8.75
CA LEU A 73 -2.58 2.84 -9.06
C LEU A 73 -1.05 2.79 -8.93
N LEU A 74 -0.54 2.28 -7.81
CA LEU A 74 0.90 2.16 -7.57
C LEU A 74 1.59 1.23 -8.57
N LEU A 75 0.92 0.14 -8.97
CA LEU A 75 1.42 -0.76 -10.01
C LEU A 75 1.55 -0.03 -11.35
N ILE A 76 0.55 0.79 -11.72
CA ILE A 76 0.61 1.60 -12.94
C ILE A 76 1.79 2.57 -12.89
N LEU A 77 1.98 3.29 -11.77
CA LEU A 77 3.12 4.22 -11.61
C LEU A 77 4.46 3.49 -11.73
N ALA A 78 4.58 2.32 -11.10
CA ALA A 78 5.77 1.48 -11.20
C ALA A 78 6.05 1.07 -12.66
N LEU A 79 5.02 0.64 -13.39
CA LEU A 79 5.15 0.26 -14.81
C LEU A 79 5.52 1.45 -15.68
N ILE A 80 5.00 2.65 -15.40
CA ILE A 80 5.43 3.87 -16.10
C ILE A 80 6.91 4.12 -15.86
N ASN A 81 7.41 4.01 -14.62
CA ASN A 81 8.85 4.16 -14.37
C ASN A 81 9.69 3.07 -15.05
N ILE A 82 9.23 1.84 -15.10
CA ILE A 82 10.04 0.74 -15.65
C ILE A 82 10.04 0.77 -17.18
N GLN A 83 8.90 1.07 -17.82
CA GLN A 83 8.71 0.84 -19.26
C GLN A 83 8.58 2.11 -20.10
N VAL A 84 8.17 3.24 -19.51
CA VAL A 84 7.78 4.44 -20.28
C VAL A 84 8.74 5.60 -20.01
N ASN A 85 8.92 5.98 -18.74
CA ASN A 85 9.77 7.09 -18.34
C ASN A 85 10.43 6.80 -16.97
N PRO A 86 11.68 6.28 -16.96
CA PRO A 86 12.43 5.96 -15.74
C PRO A 86 12.76 7.17 -14.85
N ASP A 87 12.83 8.36 -15.44
CA ASP A 87 13.23 9.58 -14.74
C ASP A 87 12.04 10.31 -14.10
N GLN A 88 10.81 9.88 -14.38
CA GLN A 88 9.60 10.48 -13.80
C GLN A 88 9.53 10.23 -12.29
N ASP A 89 9.40 11.30 -11.51
CA ASP A 89 9.26 11.18 -10.05
C ASP A 89 7.79 11.00 -9.65
N PHE A 90 7.49 9.86 -9.01
CA PHE A 90 6.19 9.55 -8.42
C PHE A 90 6.24 9.37 -6.91
N LEU A 91 7.36 9.71 -6.25
CA LEU A 91 7.55 9.50 -4.82
C LEU A 91 6.42 10.15 -4.01
N GLY A 92 6.18 11.44 -4.23
CA GLY A 92 5.12 12.16 -3.50
C GLY A 92 3.74 11.53 -3.68
N LEU A 93 3.41 11.10 -4.90
CA LEU A 93 2.11 10.47 -5.19
C LEU A 93 1.99 9.10 -4.51
N ALA A 94 3.06 8.30 -4.49
CA ALA A 94 3.09 7.02 -3.81
C ALA A 94 2.91 7.20 -2.29
N LEU A 95 3.65 8.14 -1.67
CA LEU A 95 3.53 8.41 -0.23
C LEU A 95 2.15 8.94 0.15
N LEU A 96 1.55 9.82 -0.66
CA LEU A 96 0.17 10.27 -0.47
C LEU A 96 -0.82 9.11 -0.57
N THR A 97 -0.60 8.18 -1.50
CA THR A 97 -1.43 6.97 -1.62
C THR A 97 -1.33 6.10 -0.37
N PHE A 98 -0.14 5.93 0.21
CA PHE A 98 0.04 5.18 1.46
C PHE A 98 -0.72 5.83 2.61
N ALA A 99 -0.57 7.15 2.77
CA ALA A 99 -1.27 7.92 3.78
C ALA A 99 -2.79 7.84 3.61
N ALA A 100 -3.28 7.91 2.37
CA ALA A 100 -4.71 7.79 2.05
C ALA A 100 -5.26 6.41 2.42
N VAL A 101 -4.54 5.33 2.14
CA VAL A 101 -4.95 3.96 2.52
C VAL A 101 -5.00 3.80 4.02
N ILE A 102 -3.96 4.23 4.75
CA ILE A 102 -3.92 4.15 6.21
C ILE A 102 -5.06 4.99 6.82
N GLY A 103 -5.23 6.23 6.34
CA GLY A 103 -6.29 7.13 6.81
C GLY A 103 -7.69 6.57 6.55
N ALA A 104 -7.93 6.05 5.34
CA ALA A 104 -9.19 5.39 5.00
C ALA A 104 -9.45 4.18 5.91
N GLY A 105 -8.43 3.35 6.16
CA GLY A 105 -8.51 2.21 7.08
C GLY A 105 -8.82 2.61 8.52
N VAL A 106 -8.23 3.70 9.01
CA VAL A 106 -8.51 4.24 10.36
C VAL A 106 -9.93 4.78 10.48
N ILE A 107 -10.44 5.47 9.45
CA ILE A 107 -11.78 6.09 9.48
C ILE A 107 -12.89 5.04 9.30
N THR A 108 -12.69 4.10 8.39
CA THR A 108 -13.73 3.14 7.99
C THR A 108 -13.66 1.82 8.76
N GLY A 109 -12.50 1.48 9.32
CA GLY A 109 -12.23 0.14 9.87
C GLY A 109 -12.09 -0.94 8.79
N GLU A 110 -11.95 -0.55 7.52
CA GLU A 110 -11.86 -1.44 6.37
C GLU A 110 -10.54 -1.19 5.59
N THR A 111 -9.61 -2.16 5.59
CA THR A 111 -8.43 -2.15 4.68
C THR A 111 -7.76 -3.50 4.51
#